data_AF-A0A4V2AWF1-F1
#
_entry.id   AF-A0A4V2AWF1-F1
#
_cell.length_a   1.000
_cell.length_b   1.000
_cell.length_c   1.000
_cell.angle_alpha   90.00
_cell.angle_beta   90.00
_cell.angle_gamma   90.00
#
_symmetry.space_group_name_H-M   'P 1'
#
loop_
_entity.id
_entity.type
_entity.pdbx_description
1 polymer ?
#
loop_
_entity_poly.entity_id
_entity_poly.type
_entity_poly.pdbx_seq_one_letter_code
_entity_poly.pdbx_strand_id
1 'polypeptide(L)' 'MTNVELLVIGGSAGSLEVLIALLPKLETGLRYAIVIVLHRKSTSDSRLTGLLATLC' A
#
# COMPACT_ATOMS: atom_id res chain seq x y z
N MET A 1 -19.14 5.38 18.29
CA MET A 1 -18.63 5.10 16.93
C MET A 1 -17.11 5.17 16.99
N THR A 2 -16.39 4.14 16.56
CA THR A 2 -14.92 4.15 16.54
C THR A 2 -14.45 4.82 15.26
N ASN A 3 -13.73 5.94 15.41
CA ASN A 3 -13.09 6.61 14.29
C ASN A 3 -11.79 5.87 13.96
N VAL A 4 -11.62 5.44 12.71
CA VAL A 4 -10.36 4.85 12.25
C VAL A 4 -9.46 6.00 11.83
N GLU A 5 -8.30 6.11 12.45
CA GLU A 5 -7.32 7.17 12.14
C GLU A 5 -6.12 6.63 11.34
N LEU A 6 -5.92 5.31 11.36
CA LEU A 6 -4.80 4.65 10.72
C LEU A 6 -5.16 3.22 10.25
N LEU A 7 -4.76 2.89 9.03
CA LEU A 7 -4.71 1.53 8.50
C LEU A 7 -3.25 1.12 8.29
N VAL A 8 -2.83 0.02 8.92
CA VAL A 8 -1.48 -0.53 8.74
C VAL A 8 -1.56 -1.83 7.95
N ILE A 9 -0.83 -1.91 6.83
CA ILE A 9 -0.75 -3.09 5.97
C ILE A 9 0.68 -3.66 6.06
N GLY A 10 0.82 -4.86 6.61
CA GLY A 10 2.08 -5.59 6.64
C GLY A 10 2.17 -6.62 5.51
N GLY A 11 3.31 -6.70 4.83
CA GLY A 11 3.54 -7.63 3.72
C GLY A 11 4.94 -8.23 3.72
N SER A 12 5.06 -9.45 3.19
CA SER A 12 6.33 -10.17 2.98
C SER A 12 6.39 -10.62 1.51
N ALA A 13 6.75 -11.87 1.22
CA ALA A 13 6.74 -12.42 -0.14
C ALA A 13 5.34 -12.35 -0.80
N GLY A 14 5.27 -11.96 -2.07
CA GLY A 14 4.04 -11.90 -2.87
C GLY A 14 3.04 -10.79 -2.50
N SER A 15 3.35 -9.97 -1.50
CA SER A 15 2.47 -8.87 -1.07
C SER A 15 2.38 -7.73 -2.09
N LEU A 16 3.38 -7.59 -2.97
CA LEU A 16 3.41 -6.53 -3.96
C LEU A 16 2.31 -6.70 -5.01
N GLU A 17 2.12 -7.91 -5.55
CA GLU A 17 1.03 -8.22 -6.47
C GLU A 17 -0.35 -7.92 -5.85
N VAL A 18 -0.52 -8.21 -4.56
CA VAL A 18 -1.76 -7.90 -3.83
C VAL A 18 -1.96 -6.39 -3.73
N LEU A 19 -0.92 -5.63 -3.36
CA LEU A 19 -0.99 -4.17 -3.27
C LEU A 19 -1.30 -3.53 -4.63
N ILE A 20 -0.72 -4.04 -5.72
CA ILE A 20 -1.01 -3.56 -7.08
C ILE A 20 -2.49 -3.75 -7.43
N ALA A 21 -3.09 -4.87 -7.02
CA ALA A 21 -4.51 -5.14 -7.27
C ALA A 21 -5.46 -4.43 -6.28
N LEU A 22 -4.99 -4.13 -5.07
CA LEU A 22 -5.80 -3.59 -3.97
C LEU A 22 -5.82 -2.07 -3.96
N LEU A 23 -4.66 -1.39 -4.05
CA LEU A 23 -4.58 0.06 -3.87
C LEU A 23 -5.44 0.85 -4.87
N PRO A 24 -5.53 0.48 -6.17
CA PRO A 24 -6.41 1.18 -7.12
C PRO A 24 -7.91 1.04 -6.80
N LYS A 25 -8.29 0.10 -5.93
CA LYS A 25 -9.69 -0.13 -5.52
C LYS A 25 -10.06 0.60 -4.23
N LEU A 26 -9.11 1.30 -3.61
CA LEU A 26 -9.40 2.12 -2.44
C LEU A 26 -10.28 3.31 -2.84
N GLU A 27 -11.25 3.64 -2.00
CA GLU A 27 -12.06 4.83 -2.19
C GLU A 27 -11.19 6.08 -2.14
N THR A 28 -11.48 7.04 -3.01
CA THR A 28 -10.87 8.37 -2.93
C THR A 28 -11.44 9.12 -1.73
N GLY A 29 -10.59 9.81 -0.96
CA GLY A 29 -11.05 10.64 0.17
C GLY A 29 -11.06 9.94 1.53
N LEU A 30 -10.27 8.88 1.70
CA LEU A 30 -10.03 8.28 3.01
C LEU A 30 -9.54 9.34 4.00
N ARG A 31 -10.23 9.44 5.15
CA ARG A 31 -9.93 10.41 6.21
C ARG A 31 -8.92 9.89 7.23
N TYR A 32 -8.17 8.86 6.86
CA TYR A 32 -7.19 8.19 7.70
C TYR A 32 -5.94 7.88 6.90
N ALA A 33 -4.81 7.82 7.61
CA ALA A 33 -3.54 7.50 6.98
C ALA A 33 -3.45 6.00 6.67
N ILE A 34 -2.73 5.65 5.60
CA ILE A 34 -2.37 4.26 5.28
C ILE A 34 -0.85 4.13 5.39
N VAL A 35 -0.38 3.18 6.20
CA VAL A 35 1.04 2.85 6.35
C VAL A 35 1.26 1.44 5.83
N ILE A 36 2.19 1.28 4.88
CA ILE A 36 2.51 -0.01 4.26
C ILE A 36 3.94 -0.41 4.67
N VAL A 37 4.07 -1.55 5.35
CA VAL A 37 5.36 -2.09 5.81
C VAL A 37 5.63 -3.40 5.07
N LEU A 38 6.69 -3.41 4.24
CA LEU A 38 7.03 -4.57 3.41
C LEU A 38 8.41 -5.11 3.75
N HIS A 39 8.50 -6.42 4.00
CA HIS A 39 9.77 -7.13 4.06
C HIS A 39 10.28 -7.34 2.63
N ARG A 40 11.16 -6.46 2.16
CA ARG A 40 11.80 -6.57 0.83
C ARG A 40 13.30 -6.84 0.98
N LYS A 41 13.85 -7.75 0.16
CA LYS A 41 15.29 -7.77 -0.12
C LYS A 41 15.65 -6.50 -0.90
N SER A 42 16.83 -5.95 -0.64
CA SER A 42 17.36 -4.69 -1.23
C SER A 42 17.68 -4.78 -2.73
N THR A 43 16.87 -5.51 -3.50
CA THR A 43 16.89 -5.48 -4.96
C THR A 43 15.99 -4.34 -5.39
N SER A 44 16.53 -3.46 -6.24
CA SER A 44 15.94 -2.25 -6.82
C SER A 44 14.65 -2.51 -7.61
N ASP A 45 13.59 -2.98 -6.94
CA ASP A 45 12.32 -3.26 -7.59
C ASP A 45 11.55 -1.93 -7.72
N SER A 46 11.63 -1.35 -8.92
CA SER A 46 10.98 -0.12 -9.36
C SER A 46 9.45 -0.22 -9.39
N ARG A 47 8.90 -1.42 -9.25
CA ARG A 47 7.47 -1.72 -9.33
C ARG A 47 6.62 -1.04 -8.26
N LEU A 48 7.11 -0.97 -7.03
CA LEU A 48 6.38 -0.29 -5.95
C LEU A 48 6.31 1.23 -6.19
N THR A 49 7.44 1.83 -6.61
CA THR A 49 7.50 3.26 -6.92
C THR A 49 6.57 3.60 -8.09
N GLY A 50 6.52 2.74 -9.12
CA GLY A 50 5.57 2.88 -10.22
C GLY A 50 4.11 2.78 -9.79
N LEU A 51 3.78 1.85 -8.90
CA LEU A 51 2.42 1.72 -8.34
C LEU A 51 2.01 2.97 -7.57
N LEU A 52 2.88 3.48 -6.69
CA LEU A 52 2.58 4.67 -5.90
C LEU A 52 2.38 5.90 -6.80
N ALA A 53 3.13 6.01 -7.90
CA ALA A 53 2.96 7.08 -8.88
C ALA A 53 1.61 7.05 -9.62
N THR A 54 0.90 5.92 -9.66
CA THR A 54 -0.45 5.84 -10.24
C THR A 54 -1.57 6.23 -9.27
N LEU A 55 -1.25 6.43 -8.00
CA LEU A 55 -2.21 6.77 -6.94
C LEU A 55 -2.14 8.26 -6.52
N CYS A 56 -1.09 8.98 -6.92
CA CYS A 56 -0.91 10.43 -6.68
C CYS A 56 -1.19 11.21 -7.96
#